data_AF-A0AB38PCX9-F1
#
_entry.id   AF-A0AB38PCX9-F1
#
_cell.length_a   1.000
_cell.length_b   1.000
_cell.length_c   1.000
_cell.angle_alpha   90.00
_cell.angle_beta   90.00
_cell.angle_gamma   90.00
#
_symmetry.space_group_name_H-M   'P 1'
#
loop_
_entity.id
_entity.type
_entity.pdbx_description
1 polymer ?
#
loop_
_entity_poly.entity_id
_entity_poly.type
_entity_poly.pdbx_seq_one_letter_code
_entity_poly.pdbx_strand_id
1 'polypeptide(L)' 'MCKSILNTLRIKDKNLNFSDEVIEKKHKGRMSLFYYAELTYQPTHCENCSTKNENFSIVKNGKKTSTITLLKIME' A
#
# COMPACT_ATOMS: atom_id res chain seq x y z
N MET A 1 14.38 -7.04 -1.79
CA MET A 1 13.20 -6.21 -1.49
C MET A 1 13.58 -5.04 -0.60
N CYS A 2 13.49 -3.81 -1.12
CA CYS A 2 13.93 -2.60 -0.41
C CYS A 2 12.95 -2.21 0.72
N LYS A 3 13.23 -2.70 1.93
CA LYS A 3 12.55 -2.28 3.18
C LYS A 3 12.79 -0.80 3.52
N SER A 4 13.64 -0.11 2.77
CA SER A 4 13.96 1.31 2.96
C SER A 4 12.72 2.20 2.89
N ILE A 5 11.81 1.96 1.95
CA ILE A 5 10.64 2.83 1.77
C ILE A 5 9.64 2.78 2.93
N LEU A 6 9.41 1.58 3.50
CA LEU A 6 8.56 1.40 4.67
C LEU A 6 9.10 2.22 5.85
N ASN A 7 10.41 2.16 6.07
CA ASN A 7 11.06 2.88 7.15
C ASN A 7 11.08 4.40 6.91
N THR A 8 11.46 4.83 5.70
CA THR A 8 11.54 6.25 5.32
C THR A 8 10.17 6.93 5.41
N LEU A 9 9.11 6.28 4.92
CA LEU A 9 7.75 6.83 4.93
C LEU A 9 6.97 6.48 6.20
N ARG A 10 7.59 5.77 7.15
CA ARG A 10 7.00 5.29 8.41
C ARG A 10 5.70 4.50 8.21
N ILE A 11 5.62 3.72 7.13
CA ILE A 11 4.50 2.82 6.86
C ILE A 11 4.68 1.58 7.75
N LYS A 12 3.72 1.34 8.65
CA LYS A 12 3.82 0.31 9.70
C LYS A 12 3.17 -1.03 9.34
N ASP A 13 2.45 -1.09 8.23
CA ASP A 13 1.77 -2.32 7.82
C ASP A 13 2.77 -3.36 7.31
N LYS A 14 2.84 -4.49 8.01
CA LYS A 14 3.76 -5.59 7.70
C LYS A 14 3.29 -6.46 6.53
N ASN A 15 2.01 -6.33 6.16
CA ASN A 15 1.40 -7.10 5.08
C ASN A 15 1.46 -6.38 3.72
N LEU A 16 2.15 -5.23 3.64
CA LEU A 16 2.37 -4.54 2.38
C LEU A 16 3.65 -5.02 1.71
N ASN A 17 3.51 -5.46 0.47
CA ASN A 17 4.58 -5.92 -0.38
C ASN A 17 4.78 -4.93 -1.53
N PHE A 18 5.86 -4.15 -1.52
CA PHE A 18 6.11 -3.13 -2.55
C PHE A 18 6.71 -3.74 -3.81
N SER A 19 6.24 -3.29 -4.97
CA SER A 19 6.88 -3.54 -6.26
C SER A 19 8.24 -2.83 -6.29
N ASP A 20 9.20 -3.44 -6.99
CA ASP A 20 10.49 -2.80 -7.29
C ASP A 20 10.34 -1.71 -8.38
N GLU A 21 9.21 -1.68 -9.09
CA GLU A 21 8.90 -0.67 -10.09
C GLU A 21 8.44 0.65 -9.43
N VAL A 22 9.11 1.74 -9.80
CA VAL A 22 8.74 3.11 -9.43
C VAL A 22 8.50 3.90 -10.70
N ILE A 23 7.31 4.49 -10.83
CA ILE A 23 6.94 5.27 -12.02
C ILE A 23 6.93 6.75 -11.66
N GLU A 24 7.63 7.57 -12.43
CA GLU A 24 7.50 9.01 -12.35
C GLU A 24 6.44 9.51 -13.35
N LYS A 25 5.39 10.17 -12.88
CA LYS A 25 4.38 10.75 -13.76
C LYS A 25 3.73 11.99 -13.15
N LYS A 26 3.10 12.79 -14.01
CA LYS A 26 2.38 14.00 -13.59
C LYS A 26 1.09 13.62 -12.87
N HIS A 27 0.94 14.05 -11.63
CA HIS A 27 -0.27 13.93 -10.83
C HIS A 27 -0.71 15.32 -10.36
N LYS A 28 -1.95 15.73 -10.68
CA LYS A 28 -2.49 17.05 -10.31
C LYS A 28 -1.55 18.22 -10.66
N GLY A 29 -0.96 18.17 -11.86
CA GLY A 29 -0.07 19.23 -12.34
C GLY A 29 1.39 19.15 -11.86
N ARG A 30 1.73 18.26 -10.92
CA ARG A 30 3.08 18.11 -10.36
C ARG A 30 3.69 16.76 -10.76
N MET A 31 4.99 16.73 -11.02
CA MET A 31 5.69 15.44 -11.16
C MET A 31 5.71 14.74 -9.81
N SER A 32 5.43 13.44 -9.81
CA SER A 32 5.29 12.64 -8.59
C SER A 32 5.76 11.21 -8.86
N LEU A 33 6.35 10.60 -7.82
CA LEU A 33 6.73 9.20 -7.82
C LEU A 33 5.54 8.33 -7.39
N PHE A 34 5.29 7.28 -8.15
CA PHE A 34 4.24 6.30 -7.89
C PHE A 34 4.89 4.99 -7.47
N TYR A 35 4.60 4.62 -6.23
CA TYR A 35 4.97 3.34 -5.65
C TYR A 35 3.75 2.45 -5.60
N TYR A 36 3.92 1.20 -6.02
CA TYR A 36 2.86 0.20 -6.03
C TYR A 36 3.14 -0.84 -4.96
N ALA A 37 2.10 -1.27 -4.25
CA ALA A 37 2.19 -2.32 -3.26
C ALA A 37 0.94 -3.20 -3.28
N GLU A 38 1.13 -4.46 -2.91
CA GLU A 38 0.05 -5.43 -2.75
C GLU A 38 -0.12 -5.79 -1.27
N LEU A 39 -1.38 -5.92 -0.83
CA LEU A 39 -1.71 -6.37 0.51
C LEU A 39 -1.74 -7.91 0.55
N THR A 40 -0.71 -8.51 1.16
CA THR A 40 -0.54 -9.96 1.28
C THR A 40 -1.41 -10.58 2.37
N TYR A 41 -2.06 -9.76 3.21
CA TYR A 41 -2.94 -10.22 4.28
C TYR A 41 -4.02 -11.15 3.74
N GLN A 42 -4.10 -12.36 4.29
CA GLN A 42 -5.13 -13.34 3.99
C GLN A 42 -5.97 -13.57 5.26
N PRO A 43 -7.20 -13.05 5.32
CA PRO A 43 -8.06 -13.25 6.49
C PRO A 43 -8.48 -14.72 6.58
N THR A 44 -8.52 -15.26 7.80
CA THR A 44 -9.05 -16.62 8.07
C THR A 44 -10.58 -16.62 8.20
N HIS A 45 -11.14 -15.49 8.58
CA HIS A 45 -12.58 -15.27 8.72
C HIS A 45 -12.90 -13.78 8.53
N CYS A 46 -14.15 -13.48 8.25
CA CYS A 46 -14.63 -12.11 8.14
C CYS A 46 -14.73 -11.50 9.54
N GLU A 47 -14.08 -10.35 9.77
CA GLU A 47 -14.13 -9.68 11.09
C GLU A 47 -15.55 -9.21 11.47
N ASN A 48 -16.43 -8.99 10.48
CA ASN A 48 -17.78 -8.50 10.72
C ASN A 48 -18.81 -9.61 10.99
N CYS A 49 -18.76 -10.71 10.23
CA CYS A 49 -19.76 -11.78 10.30
C CYS A 49 -19.20 -13.15 10.69
N SER A 50 -17.89 -13.23 10.99
CA SER A 50 -17.17 -14.44 11.41
C SER A 50 -17.20 -15.61 10.43
N THR A 51 -17.69 -15.41 9.21
CA THR A 51 -17.67 -16.41 8.14
C THR A 51 -16.23 -16.78 7.81
N LYS A 52 -15.92 -18.08 7.83
CA LYS A 52 -14.59 -18.58 7.47
C LYS A 52 -14.26 -18.31 6.02
N ASN A 53 -13.00 -17.99 5.75
CA ASN A 53 -12.47 -17.82 4.40
C ASN A 53 -12.13 -19.18 3.76
N GLU A 54 -13.14 -20.03 3.60
CA GLU A 54 -13.02 -21.29 2.88
C GLU A 54 -13.25 -21.03 1.38
N ASN A 55 -12.44 -21.64 0.52
CA ASN A 55 -12.51 -21.48 -0.95
C ASN A 55 -12.46 -20.02 -1.45
N PHE A 56 -11.69 -19.16 -0.78
CA PHE A 56 -11.58 -17.73 -1.13
C PHE A 56 -12.92 -16.97 -1.10
N SER A 57 -13.83 -17.38 -0.21
CA SER A 57 -15.14 -16.72 -0.02
C SER A 57 -15.03 -15.25 0.39
N ILE A 58 -13.92 -14.84 1.02
CA ILE A 58 -13.66 -13.45 1.37
C ILE A 58 -12.90 -12.77 0.23
N VAL A 59 -13.61 -11.94 -0.52
CA VAL A 59 -13.06 -11.16 -1.63
C VAL A 59 -12.45 -9.86 -1.12
N LYS A 60 -11.18 -9.62 -1.44
CA LYS A 60 -10.49 -8.35 -1.19
C LYS A 60 -10.81 -7.36 -2.32
N ASN A 61 -11.89 -6.59 -2.16
CA ASN A 61 -12.29 -5.60 -3.16
C ASN A 61 -11.46 -4.31 -3.03
N GLY A 62 -10.58 -4.07 -3.99
CA GLY A 62 -10.15 -2.72 -4.34
C GLY A 62 -8.66 -2.41 -4.18
N LYS A 63 -8.30 -1.23 -4.69
CA LYS A 63 -6.99 -0.60 -4.53
C LYS A 63 -7.19 0.68 -3.74
N LYS A 64 -6.33 0.93 -2.75
CA LYS A 64 -6.32 2.20 -2.01
C LYS A 64 -5.18 3.07 -2.53
N THR A 65 -5.49 4.30 -2.90
CA THR A 65 -4.48 5.30 -3.27
C THR A 65 -4.27 6.26 -2.10
N SER A 66 -3.01 6.45 -1.71
CA SER A 66 -2.61 7.40 -0.68
C SER A 66 -1.56 8.35 -1.27
N THR A 67 -1.68 9.64 -0.99
CA THR A 67 -0.70 10.65 -1.42
C THR A 67 0.10 11.11 -0.22
N ILE A 68 1.43 10.98 -0.30
CA ILE A 68 2.36 11.52 0.70
C ILE A 68 3.03 12.74 0.09
N THR A 69 2.90 13.88 0.77
CA THR A 69 3.57 15.12 0.38
C THR A 69 4.72 15.36 1.34
N LEU A 70 5.95 15.30 0.83
CA LEU A 70 7.12 15.70 1.59
C LEU A 70 7.18 17.23 1.60
N LEU A 71 7.15 17.82 2.80
CA LEU A 71 7.32 19.26 2.96
C LEU A 71 8.77 19.62 2.69
N LYS A 72 8.98 20.78 2.07
CA LYS A 72 10.32 21.36 1.96
C LYS A 72 10.81 21.64 3.38
N ILE A 73 11.94 21.03 3.76
CA ILE A 73 12.65 21.45 4.95
C ILE A 73 13.25 22.82 4.61
N MET A 74 12.88 23.84 5.37
CA MET A 74 13.55 25.14 5.28
C MET A 74 14.87 25.00 6.05
N GLU A 75 15.98 25.10 5.34
CA GLU A 75 17.32 25.29 5.93
C GLU A 75 17.50 26.74 6.38
#